data_AF-A0A931SH02-F1
#
_entry.id   AF-A0A931SH02-F1
#
_cell.length_a   1.000
_cell.length_b   1.000
_cell.length_c   1.000
_cell.angle_alpha   90.00
_cell.angle_beta   90.00
_cell.angle_gamma   90.00
#
_symmetry.space_group_name_H-M   'P 1'
#
loop_
_entity.id
_entity.type
_entity.pdbx_description
1 polymer ?
#
loop_
_entity_poly.entity_id
_entity_poly.type
_entity_poly.pdbx_seq_one_letter_code
_entity_poly.pdbx_strand_id
1 'polypeptide(L)'
;MKPLTKILLLAALAASPQTLSAQLSADQRAFDFQNLAALYAKRYAPYEWKRQAFGFDLFNIKPWMDRVRAAKDDLEFFEIEAEYVANLNDTHAGFSMPSSFRANLGLTVDIYDGKVLIDSINRSTLPAATYPFQIGDEVVSVDSVSAEDWIRRVSTWKRYGNPV
;
A
#
# COMPACT_ATOMS: atom_id res chain seq x y z
N MET A 1 -14.83 -23.32 42.94
CA MET A 1 -13.54 -23.47 42.21
C MET A 1 -12.42 -22.92 43.09
N LYS A 2 -11.40 -23.74 43.38
CA LYS A 2 -10.36 -23.45 44.40
C LYS A 2 -9.48 -22.27 43.95
N PRO A 3 -8.97 -21.43 44.89
CA PRO A 3 -8.13 -20.27 44.57
C PRO A 3 -6.86 -20.65 43.80
N LEU A 4 -6.35 -21.87 44.03
CA LEU A 4 -5.21 -22.44 43.31
C LEU A 4 -5.47 -22.58 41.79
N THR A 5 -6.70 -22.93 41.39
CA THR A 5 -7.08 -23.07 39.98
C THR A 5 -7.13 -21.72 39.28
N LYS A 6 -7.50 -20.64 39.99
CA LYS A 6 -7.49 -19.27 39.44
C LYS A 6 -6.06 -18.75 39.26
N ILE A 7 -5.16 -19.05 40.20
CA ILE A 7 -3.74 -18.66 40.12
C ILE A 7 -3.05 -19.39 38.96
N LEU A 8 -3.31 -20.69 38.79
CA LEU A 8 -2.77 -21.47 37.68
C LEU A 8 -3.29 -20.98 36.32
N LEU A 9 -4.56 -20.54 36.22
CA LEU A 9 -5.10 -19.95 34.99
C LEU A 9 -4.44 -18.59 34.65
N LEU A 10 -4.21 -17.73 35.65
CA LEU A 10 -3.54 -16.45 35.41
C LEU A 10 -2.08 -16.63 34.97
N ALA A 11 -1.36 -17.58 35.59
CA ALA A 11 0.02 -17.88 35.22
C ALA A 11 0.12 -18.48 33.79
N ALA A 12 -0.85 -19.31 33.39
CA ALA A 12 -0.91 -19.86 32.05
C ALA A 12 -1.25 -18.81 30.98
N LEU A 13 -2.09 -17.81 31.28
CA LEU A 13 -2.33 -16.68 30.37
C LEU A 13 -1.11 -15.77 30.22
N ALA A 14 -0.37 -15.53 31.30
CA ALA A 14 0.83 -14.68 31.28
C ALA A 14 2.05 -15.34 30.61
N ALA A 15 2.12 -16.67 30.63
CA ALA A 15 3.22 -17.45 30.02
C ALA A 15 2.97 -17.83 28.55
N SER A 16 1.79 -17.52 28.01
CA SER A 16 1.57 -17.66 26.57
C SER A 16 2.40 -16.60 25.85
N PRO A 17 3.31 -16.96 24.92
CA PRO A 17 3.95 -15.98 24.07
C PRO A 17 2.84 -15.36 23.23
N GLN A 18 2.32 -14.23 23.70
CA GLN A 18 1.50 -13.38 22.88
C GLN A 18 2.45 -12.97 21.75
N THR A 19 2.19 -13.47 20.55
CA THR A 19 2.75 -12.89 19.33
C THR A 19 2.15 -11.50 19.19
N LEU A 20 2.60 -10.58 20.04
CA LEU A 20 2.55 -9.17 19.77
C LEU A 20 3.25 -9.04 18.42
N SER A 21 2.48 -8.74 17.38
CA SER A 21 3.05 -8.32 16.11
C SER A 21 3.84 -7.07 16.42
N ALA A 22 5.14 -7.26 16.68
CA ALA A 22 6.02 -6.19 17.06
C ALA A 22 6.21 -5.34 15.82
N GLN A 23 5.69 -4.11 15.87
CA GLN A 23 6.03 -3.10 14.89
C GLN A 23 7.55 -3.00 14.81
N LEU A 24 8.08 -2.79 13.60
CA LEU A 24 9.49 -2.52 13.42
C LEU A 24 9.90 -1.33 14.30
N SER A 25 11.11 -1.37 14.84
CA SER A 25 11.70 -0.18 15.44
C SER A 25 12.06 0.84 14.36
N ALA A 26 12.24 2.11 14.75
CA ALA A 26 12.67 3.14 13.82
C ALA A 26 14.02 2.81 13.13
N ASP A 27 14.93 2.13 13.85
CA ASP A 27 16.21 1.71 13.29
C ASP A 27 16.08 0.51 12.35
N GLN A 28 15.15 -0.42 12.62
CA GLN A 28 14.84 -1.52 11.70
C GLN A 28 14.25 -0.98 10.39
N ARG A 29 13.26 -0.08 10.47
CA ARG A 29 12.69 0.60 9.29
C ARG A 29 13.75 1.35 8.48
N ALA A 30 14.63 2.08 9.17
CA ALA A 30 15.72 2.81 8.54
C ALA A 30 16.68 1.86 7.79
N PHE A 31 17.03 0.74 8.41
CA PHE A 31 17.89 -0.29 7.80
C PHE A 31 17.21 -0.94 6.58
N ASP A 32 15.95 -1.33 6.69
CA ASP A 32 15.20 -1.97 5.61
C ASP A 32 15.06 -1.04 4.40
N PHE A 33 14.71 0.24 4.62
CA PHE A 33 14.64 1.23 3.55
C PHE A 33 16.00 1.45 2.87
N GLN A 34 17.09 1.48 3.63
CA GLN A 34 18.44 1.61 3.05
C GLN A 34 18.79 0.41 2.16
N ASN A 35 18.38 -0.80 2.55
CA ASN A 35 18.56 -2.00 1.73
C ASN A 35 17.73 -1.92 0.43
N LEU A 36 16.48 -1.47 0.52
CA LEU A 36 15.64 -1.24 -0.65
C LEU A 36 16.29 -0.24 -1.61
N ALA A 37 16.73 0.91 -1.10
CA ALA A 37 17.41 1.93 -1.90
C ALA A 37 18.72 1.39 -2.52
N ALA A 38 19.52 0.64 -1.77
CA ALA A 38 20.75 0.02 -2.25
C ALA A 38 20.50 -1.01 -3.37
N LEU A 39 19.40 -1.77 -3.30
CA LEU A 39 18.99 -2.71 -4.34
C LEU A 39 18.74 -1.99 -5.67
N TYR A 40 17.94 -0.92 -5.64
CA TYR A 40 17.68 -0.11 -6.84
C TYR A 40 18.96 0.60 -7.31
N ALA A 41 19.75 1.15 -6.39
CA ALA A 41 21.01 1.82 -6.71
C ALA A 41 21.97 0.90 -7.49
N LYS A 42 21.99 -0.40 -7.14
CA LYS A 42 22.87 -1.38 -7.77
C LYS A 42 22.30 -1.99 -9.05
N ARG A 43 20.98 -2.16 -9.15
CA ARG A 43 20.35 -3.03 -10.18
C ARG A 43 19.38 -2.31 -11.12
N TYR A 44 18.99 -1.07 -10.84
CA TYR A 44 18.00 -0.37 -11.65
C TYR A 44 18.63 0.28 -12.88
N ALA A 45 18.67 -0.48 -13.97
CA ALA A 45 19.30 -0.08 -15.23
C ALA A 45 18.82 1.26 -15.81
N PRO A 46 17.52 1.62 -15.81
CA PRO A 46 17.06 2.83 -16.47
C PRO A 46 17.15 4.09 -15.60
N TYR A 47 17.84 4.06 -14.45
CA TYR A 47 17.93 5.19 -13.51
C TYR A 47 18.29 6.53 -14.20
N GLU A 48 19.37 6.54 -14.99
CA GLU A 48 19.87 7.78 -15.61
C GLU A 48 18.84 8.42 -16.54
N TRP A 49 18.13 7.59 -17.31
CA TRP A 49 16.99 8.04 -18.10
C TRP A 49 15.91 8.59 -17.16
N LYS A 50 15.41 7.80 -16.19
CA LYS A 50 14.33 8.23 -15.28
C LYS A 50 14.62 9.55 -14.56
N ARG A 51 15.87 9.78 -14.15
CA ARG A 51 16.29 11.05 -13.56
C ARG A 51 16.13 12.23 -14.53
N GLN A 52 16.56 12.07 -15.78
CA GLN A 52 16.40 13.10 -16.80
C GLN A 52 14.93 13.31 -17.19
N ALA A 53 14.14 12.22 -17.23
CA ALA A 53 12.72 12.19 -17.57
C ALA A 53 11.85 13.00 -16.62
N PHE A 54 12.03 12.69 -15.34
CA PHE A 54 11.03 12.94 -14.30
C PHE A 54 11.61 13.75 -13.15
N GLY A 55 12.91 14.05 -13.19
CA GLY A 55 13.60 14.77 -12.12
C GLY A 55 13.75 13.98 -10.82
N PHE A 56 13.45 12.67 -10.83
CA PHE A 56 13.55 11.84 -9.64
C PHE A 56 14.97 11.31 -9.47
N ASP A 57 15.62 11.71 -8.38
CA ASP A 57 16.94 11.20 -8.01
C ASP A 57 16.83 10.11 -6.93
N LEU A 58 16.91 8.85 -7.38
CA LEU A 58 16.98 7.66 -6.54
C LEU A 58 18.07 7.76 -5.45
N PHE A 59 19.20 8.42 -5.70
CA PHE A 59 20.28 8.49 -4.72
C PHE A 59 20.04 9.54 -3.63
N ASN A 60 19.11 10.47 -3.84
CA ASN A 60 18.73 11.46 -2.84
C ASN A 60 17.75 10.86 -1.81
N ILE A 61 18.27 9.94 -1.00
CA ILE A 61 17.46 9.20 -0.03
C ILE A 61 17.15 10.00 1.25
N LYS A 62 17.79 11.16 1.46
CA LYS A 62 17.67 11.91 2.73
C LYS A 62 16.22 12.26 3.09
N PRO A 63 15.40 12.85 2.20
CA PRO A 63 14.01 13.20 2.53
C PRO A 63 13.17 11.97 2.88
N TRP A 64 13.46 10.84 2.23
CA TRP A 64 12.80 9.56 2.49
C TRP A 64 13.20 8.98 3.85
N MET A 65 14.49 9.02 4.18
CA MET A 65 14.99 8.61 5.50
C MET A 65 14.36 9.40 6.64
N ASP A 66 14.18 10.71 6.46
CA ASP A 66 13.54 11.56 7.47
C ASP A 66 12.08 11.11 7.70
N ARG A 67 11.35 10.75 6.64
CA ARG A 67 9.99 10.19 6.72
C ARG A 67 9.95 8.80 7.36
N VAL A 68 10.85 7.90 6.95
CA VAL A 68 10.94 6.53 7.48
C VAL A 68 11.18 6.52 9.00
N ARG A 69 12.06 7.40 9.47
CA ARG A 69 12.32 7.55 10.92
C ARG A 69 11.13 8.13 11.68
N ALA A 70 10.33 8.98 11.02
CA ALA A 70 9.15 9.60 11.59
C ALA A 70 7.87 8.74 11.48
N ALA A 71 7.91 7.63 10.73
CA ALA A 71 6.77 6.74 10.54
C ALA A 71 6.29 6.18 11.88
N LYS A 72 4.97 6.25 12.09
CA LYS A 72 4.29 5.90 13.35
C LYS A 72 4.10 4.41 13.52
N ASP A 73 3.91 3.71 12.40
CA ASP A 73 3.66 2.28 12.33
C ASP A 73 4.25 1.68 11.05
N ASP A 74 4.18 0.35 10.94
CA ASP A 74 4.71 -0.37 9.79
C ASP A 74 3.88 -0.13 8.52
N LEU A 75 2.60 0.23 8.64
CA LEU A 75 1.78 0.55 7.47
C LEU A 75 2.27 1.84 6.80
N GLU A 76 2.44 2.91 7.59
CA GLU A 76 2.99 4.18 7.09
C GLU A 76 4.40 3.98 6.52
N PHE A 77 5.21 3.12 7.13
CA PHE A 77 6.52 2.74 6.60
C PHE A 77 6.44 2.08 5.22
N PHE A 78 5.60 1.05 5.07
CA PHE A 78 5.45 0.37 3.78
C PHE A 78 4.83 1.26 2.71
N GLU A 79 3.96 2.19 3.09
CA GLU A 79 3.46 3.24 2.18
C GLU A 79 4.59 4.14 1.67
N ILE A 80 5.56 4.50 2.53
CA ILE A 80 6.75 5.26 2.12
C ILE A 80 7.62 4.45 1.15
N GLU A 81 7.82 3.15 1.40
CA GLU A 81 8.59 2.27 0.50
C GLU A 81 7.90 2.12 -0.87
N ALA A 82 6.58 1.91 -0.88
CA ALA A 82 5.79 1.86 -2.11
C ALA A 82 5.88 3.16 -2.90
N GLU A 83 5.74 4.31 -2.23
CA GLU A 83 5.84 5.62 -2.86
C GLU A 83 7.25 5.87 -3.45
N TYR A 84 8.30 5.52 -2.71
CA TYR A 84 9.69 5.66 -3.19
C TYR A 84 9.91 4.92 -4.51
N VAL A 85 9.46 3.66 -4.59
CA VAL A 85 9.58 2.86 -5.82
C VAL A 85 8.66 3.38 -6.92
N ALA A 86 7.44 3.81 -6.59
CA ALA A 86 6.49 4.33 -7.56
C ALA A 86 6.98 5.61 -8.26
N ASN A 87 7.82 6.42 -7.60
CA ASN A 87 8.42 7.62 -8.22
C ASN A 87 9.39 7.30 -9.37
N LEU A 88 9.77 6.03 -9.56
CA LEU A 88 10.49 5.60 -10.77
C LEU A 88 9.61 5.62 -12.03
N ASN A 89 8.29 5.77 -11.88
CA ASN A 89 7.31 5.77 -12.98
C ASN A 89 7.58 4.61 -13.95
N ASP A 90 7.54 3.38 -13.46
CA ASP A 90 7.92 2.20 -14.24
C ASP A 90 7.03 1.02 -13.88
N THR A 91 6.29 0.50 -14.85
CA THR A 91 5.37 -0.64 -14.68
C THR A 91 6.07 -1.91 -14.18
N HIS A 92 7.38 -2.05 -14.39
CA HIS A 92 8.16 -3.22 -13.98
C HIS A 92 8.88 -3.02 -12.64
N ALA A 93 8.89 -1.80 -12.11
CA ALA A 93 9.38 -1.53 -10.77
C ALA A 93 8.18 -1.52 -9.82
N GLY A 94 8.30 -2.27 -8.73
CA GLY A 94 7.22 -2.37 -7.75
C GLY A 94 7.77 -2.69 -6.38
N PHE A 95 6.97 -2.33 -5.38
CA PHE A 95 7.17 -2.73 -4.01
C PHE A 95 6.05 -3.72 -3.63
N SER A 96 6.41 -4.75 -2.86
CA SER A 96 5.45 -5.72 -2.35
C SER A 96 5.65 -5.87 -0.86
N MET A 97 4.56 -5.74 -0.10
CA MET A 97 4.56 -5.98 1.33
C MET A 97 4.51 -7.47 1.63
N PRO A 98 5.16 -7.94 2.71
CA PRO A 98 5.02 -9.31 3.21
C PRO A 98 3.70 -9.49 3.98
N SER A 99 2.57 -9.19 3.33
CA SER A 99 1.23 -9.27 3.93
C SER A 99 0.30 -10.14 3.11
N SER A 100 -0.54 -10.92 3.78
CA SER A 100 -1.64 -11.67 3.18
C SER A 100 -2.96 -10.90 3.21
N PHE A 101 -2.99 -9.72 3.83
CA PHE A 101 -4.21 -8.92 3.93
C PHE A 101 -4.65 -8.41 2.56
N ARG A 102 -5.94 -8.57 2.25
CA ARG A 102 -6.55 -8.09 1.01
C ARG A 102 -7.96 -7.61 1.29
N ALA A 103 -8.29 -6.43 0.76
CA ALA A 103 -9.65 -5.92 0.67
C ALA A 103 -10.06 -5.82 -0.81
N ASN A 104 -11.32 -6.11 -1.12
CA ASN A 104 -11.88 -6.01 -2.45
C ASN A 104 -13.37 -5.63 -2.34
N LEU A 105 -13.82 -4.68 -3.16
CA LEU A 105 -15.20 -4.19 -3.13
C LEU A 105 -16.20 -5.12 -3.83
N GLY A 106 -15.74 -6.07 -4.63
CA GLY A 106 -16.56 -6.98 -5.42
C GLY A 106 -16.94 -6.44 -6.80
N LEU A 107 -16.31 -5.36 -7.25
CA LEU A 107 -16.49 -4.77 -8.57
C LEU A 107 -15.15 -4.28 -9.14
N THR A 108 -15.12 -4.07 -10.44
CA THR A 108 -14.02 -3.39 -11.14
C THR A 108 -14.55 -2.20 -11.93
N VAL A 109 -13.65 -1.28 -12.26
CA VAL A 109 -13.92 -0.09 -13.05
C VAL A 109 -12.81 0.11 -14.07
N ASP A 110 -13.12 0.79 -15.16
CA ASP A 110 -12.14 1.28 -16.12
C ASP A 110 -12.54 2.68 -16.62
N ILE A 111 -11.62 3.36 -17.30
CA ILE A 111 -11.81 4.72 -17.79
C ILE A 111 -12.22 4.67 -19.27
N TYR A 112 -13.45 5.08 -19.56
CA TYR A 112 -14.01 5.20 -20.91
C TYR A 112 -14.36 6.65 -21.19
N ASP A 113 -13.80 7.23 -22.25
CA ASP A 113 -14.03 8.64 -22.64
C ASP A 113 -13.89 9.64 -21.46
N GLY A 114 -12.90 9.40 -20.60
CA GLY A 114 -12.61 10.22 -19.42
C GLY A 114 -13.52 9.96 -18.22
N LYS A 115 -14.44 8.98 -18.28
CA LYS A 115 -15.35 8.61 -17.20
C LYS A 115 -14.96 7.28 -16.58
N VAL A 116 -15.00 7.20 -15.25
CA VAL A 116 -14.75 5.96 -14.51
C VAL A 116 -16.06 5.16 -14.50
N LEU A 117 -16.15 4.11 -15.32
CA LEU A 117 -17.34 3.28 -15.44
C LEU A 117 -17.14 1.90 -14.81
N ILE A 118 -18.19 1.36 -14.19
CA ILE A 118 -18.19 -0.01 -13.71
C ILE A 118 -18.15 -0.96 -14.91
N ASP A 119 -17.14 -1.84 -14.97
CA ASP A 119 -16.95 -2.78 -16.07
C ASP A 119 -17.25 -4.24 -15.66
N SER A 120 -17.20 -4.57 -14.36
CA SER A 120 -17.64 -5.86 -13.83
C SER A 120 -18.18 -5.76 -12.41
N ILE A 121 -19.12 -6.63 -12.07
CA ILE A 121 -19.70 -6.73 -10.72
C ILE A 121 -19.85 -8.21 -10.35
N ASN A 122 -19.30 -8.59 -9.20
CA ASN A 122 -19.60 -9.88 -8.59
C ASN A 122 -20.94 -9.81 -7.84
N ARG A 123 -22.00 -10.34 -8.46
CA ARG A 123 -23.36 -10.34 -7.88
C ARG A 123 -23.57 -11.31 -6.72
N SER A 124 -22.63 -12.22 -6.47
CA SER A 124 -22.69 -13.06 -5.26
C SER A 124 -22.31 -12.26 -4.01
N THR A 125 -21.37 -11.31 -4.13
CA THR A 125 -20.95 -10.41 -3.05
C THR A 125 -21.77 -9.11 -3.02
N LEU A 126 -22.22 -8.64 -4.18
CA LEU A 126 -23.01 -7.40 -4.35
C LEU A 126 -24.37 -7.69 -5.02
N PRO A 127 -25.35 -8.27 -4.29
CA PRO A 127 -26.66 -8.56 -4.86
C PRO A 127 -27.39 -7.28 -5.30
N ALA A 128 -28.02 -7.32 -6.48
CA ALA A 128 -28.69 -6.15 -7.07
C ALA A 128 -29.81 -5.57 -6.21
N ALA A 129 -30.48 -6.39 -5.39
CA ALA A 129 -31.54 -5.94 -4.48
C ALA A 129 -31.03 -4.97 -3.40
N THR A 130 -29.75 -5.08 -3.02
CA THR A 130 -29.10 -4.20 -2.03
C THR A 130 -28.23 -3.13 -2.71
N TYR A 131 -27.58 -3.50 -3.81
CA TYR A 131 -26.62 -2.68 -4.54
C TYR A 131 -27.11 -2.48 -5.98
N PRO A 132 -27.96 -1.47 -6.24
CA PRO A 132 -28.71 -1.36 -7.50
C PRO A 132 -27.87 -0.88 -8.69
N PHE A 133 -26.64 -0.43 -8.48
CA PHE A 133 -25.73 -0.03 -9.55
C PHE A 133 -25.45 -1.16 -10.54
N GLN A 134 -25.16 -0.81 -11.78
CA GLN A 134 -25.02 -1.70 -12.93
C GLN A 134 -23.69 -1.49 -13.66
N ILE A 135 -23.34 -2.45 -14.52
CA ILE A 135 -22.21 -2.29 -15.44
C ILE A 135 -22.56 -1.12 -16.38
N GLY A 136 -21.62 -0.20 -16.57
CA GLY A 136 -21.79 1.04 -17.32
C GLY A 136 -22.17 2.25 -16.47
N ASP A 137 -22.54 2.07 -15.20
CA ASP A 137 -22.75 3.20 -14.29
C ASP A 137 -21.43 3.91 -14.00
N GLU A 138 -21.49 5.24 -13.91
CA GLU A 138 -20.35 6.09 -13.61
C GLU A 138 -20.09 6.15 -12.10
N VAL A 139 -18.85 5.89 -11.70
CA VAL A 139 -18.38 6.11 -10.33
C VAL A 139 -17.96 7.56 -10.20
N VAL A 140 -18.85 8.38 -9.63
CA VAL A 140 -18.60 9.81 -9.42
C VAL A 140 -17.72 10.04 -8.17
N SER A 141 -18.00 9.31 -7.09
CA SER A 141 -17.26 9.44 -5.83
C SER A 141 -17.37 8.19 -4.97
N VAL A 142 -16.37 7.98 -4.11
CA VAL A 142 -16.40 6.99 -3.03
C VAL A 142 -16.06 7.71 -1.74
N ASP A 143 -16.88 7.55 -0.69
CA ASP A 143 -16.73 8.26 0.59
C ASP A 143 -16.63 9.79 0.42
N SER A 144 -17.43 10.35 -0.50
CA SER A 144 -17.43 11.77 -0.86
C SER A 144 -16.13 12.31 -1.47
N VAL A 145 -15.19 11.43 -1.84
CA VAL A 145 -13.97 11.77 -2.58
C VAL A 145 -14.18 11.40 -4.05
N SER A 146 -13.88 12.33 -4.95
CA SER A 146 -14.07 12.12 -6.39
C SER A 146 -13.27 10.92 -6.89
N ALA A 147 -13.73 10.26 -7.95
CA ALA A 147 -12.98 9.15 -8.54
C ALA A 147 -11.58 9.60 -9.01
N GLU A 148 -11.46 10.82 -9.53
CA GLU A 148 -10.19 11.41 -9.95
C GLU A 148 -9.24 11.66 -8.76
N ASP A 149 -9.77 12.13 -7.62
CA ASP A 149 -8.98 12.28 -6.39
C ASP A 149 -8.51 10.92 -5.86
N TRP A 150 -9.36 9.89 -5.93
CA TRP A 150 -8.94 8.53 -5.58
C TRP A 150 -7.84 8.01 -6.49
N ILE A 151 -7.97 8.20 -7.81
CA ILE A 151 -6.94 7.83 -8.78
C ILE A 151 -5.63 8.56 -8.45
N ARG A 152 -5.67 9.87 -8.23
CA ARG A 152 -4.50 10.66 -7.83
C ARG A 152 -3.87 10.12 -6.54
N ARG A 153 -4.68 9.88 -5.51
CA ARG A 153 -4.20 9.36 -4.22
C ARG A 153 -3.53 8.02 -4.39
N VAL A 154 -4.19 7.04 -5.02
CA VAL A 154 -3.67 5.69 -5.20
C VAL A 154 -2.43 5.67 -6.12
N SER A 155 -2.34 6.59 -7.08
CA SER A 155 -1.16 6.75 -7.95
C SER A 155 0.11 7.16 -7.20
N THR A 156 0.00 7.53 -5.92
CA THR A 156 1.17 7.78 -5.05
C THR A 156 1.97 6.51 -4.82
N TRP A 157 1.29 5.36 -4.69
CA TRP A 157 1.92 4.06 -4.37
C TRP A 157 2.09 3.15 -5.57
N LYS A 158 1.47 3.48 -6.71
CA LYS A 158 1.57 2.68 -7.92
C LYS A 158 1.50 3.58 -9.15
N ARG A 159 2.58 3.58 -9.94
CA ARG A 159 2.66 4.33 -11.20
C ARG A 159 3.12 3.42 -12.33
N TYR A 160 2.63 3.72 -13.52
CA TYR A 160 2.92 2.99 -14.73
C TYR A 160 3.96 3.74 -15.58
N GLY A 161 4.65 2.99 -16.44
CA GLY A 161 5.79 3.47 -17.23
C GLY A 161 5.48 4.47 -18.34
N ASN A 162 4.21 4.63 -18.68
CA ASN A 162 3.76 5.59 -19.67
C ASN A 162 3.05 6.76 -18.98
N PRO A 163 3.33 8.01 -19.35
CA PRO A 163 2.43 9.09 -19.00
C PRO A 163 1.05 8.76 -19.58
N VAL A 164 0.04 8.86 -18.73
CA VAL A 164 -1.36 8.96 -19.16
C VAL A 164 -1.62 10.41 -19.53
#